data_AF-M1WLI7-F1
#
_entry.id   AF-M1WLI7-F1
#
_cell.length_a   1.000
_cell.length_b   1.000
_cell.length_c   1.000
_cell.angle_alpha   90.00
_cell.angle_beta   90.00
_cell.angle_gamma   90.00
#
_symmetry.space_group_name_H-M   'P 1'
#
loop_
_entity.id
_entity.type
_entity.pdbx_description
1 polymer ?
#
loop_
_entity_poly.entity_id
_entity_poly.type
_entity_poly.pdbx_seq_one_letter_code
_entity_poly.pdbx_strand_id
1 'polypeptide(L)'
;MHSLAAFNLGASEVCAFDYDTMSVQSTTTLLSKHVPQKKWKSSQADILAKPKSQKKFDVVYSYGVLHHTGDMWKAIENACAYCKNGGLFSVALYVKTPFCQFWEKEKKYIVNIN
;
A
#
# COMPACT_ATOMS: atom_id res chain seq x y z
N MET A 1 -0.68 9.58 -3.00
CA MET A 1 -1.29 9.98 -4.29
C MET A 1 -2.52 9.14 -4.63
N HIS A 2 -2.42 7.80 -4.72
CA HIS A 2 -3.56 6.93 -5.08
C HIS A 2 -4.80 7.11 -4.21
N SER A 3 -4.64 7.36 -2.91
CA SER A 3 -5.74 7.66 -1.99
C SER A 3 -6.55 8.90 -2.41
N LEU A 4 -5.87 9.96 -2.90
CA LEU A 4 -6.55 11.15 -3.39
C LEU A 4 -7.25 10.87 -4.73
N ALA A 5 -6.61 10.10 -5.60
CA ALA A 5 -7.22 9.67 -6.85
C ALA A 5 -8.51 8.84 -6.62
N ALA A 6 -8.52 7.96 -5.61
CA ALA A 6 -9.72 7.23 -5.24
C ALA A 6 -10.87 8.16 -4.83
N PHE A 7 -10.58 9.25 -4.09
CA PHE A 7 -11.59 10.27 -3.79
C PHE A 7 -12.08 11.01 -5.04
N ASN A 8 -11.19 11.34 -5.97
CA ASN A 8 -11.56 11.98 -7.23
C ASN A 8 -12.46 11.07 -8.10
N LEU A 9 -12.33 9.75 -7.94
CA LEU A 9 -13.18 8.74 -8.58
C LEU A 9 -14.46 8.42 -7.79
N GLY A 10 -14.73 9.12 -6.69
CA GLY A 10 -15.98 9.00 -5.95
C GLY A 10 -15.95 8.05 -4.74
N ALA A 11 -14.77 7.60 -4.28
CA ALA A 11 -14.69 6.83 -3.04
C ALA A 11 -15.30 7.62 -1.86
N SER A 12 -16.15 6.97 -1.07
CA SER A 12 -16.78 7.57 0.12
C SER A 12 -15.85 7.54 1.33
N GLU A 13 -14.97 6.54 1.40
CA GLU A 13 -13.99 6.35 2.47
C GLU A 13 -12.71 5.72 1.92
N VAL A 14 -11.55 6.11 2.44
CA VAL A 14 -10.24 5.50 2.11
C VAL A 14 -9.48 5.13 3.37
N CYS A 15 -9.01 3.88 3.45
CA CYS A 15 -8.07 3.43 4.47
C CYS A 15 -6.76 3.08 3.78
N ALA A 16 -5.68 3.78 4.13
CA ALA A 16 -4.34 3.55 3.63
C ALA A 16 -3.42 3.14 4.78
N PHE A 17 -2.50 2.23 4.49
CA PHE A 17 -1.39 1.93 5.38
C PHE A 17 -0.13 1.63 4.60
N ASP A 18 1.01 1.90 5.22
CA ASP A 18 2.34 1.63 4.68
C ASP A 18 3.29 1.23 5.81
N TYR A 19 4.35 0.50 5.50
CA TYR A 19 5.41 0.17 6.46
C TYR A 19 6.28 1.40 6.74
N ASP A 20 6.54 2.22 5.71
CA ASP A 20 7.36 3.42 5.78
C ASP A 20 6.58 4.61 6.37
N THR A 21 7.10 5.18 7.45
CA THR A 21 6.48 6.32 8.15
C THR A 21 6.46 7.58 7.29
N MET A 22 7.42 7.77 6.38
CA MET A 22 7.46 8.92 5.49
C MET A 22 6.35 8.85 4.44
N SER A 23 6.05 7.66 3.94
CA SER A 23 4.91 7.39 3.05
C SER A 23 3.56 7.63 3.74
N VAL A 24 3.44 7.23 5.02
CA VAL A 24 2.26 7.52 5.86
C VAL A 24 2.07 9.03 6.02
N GLN A 25 3.12 9.77 6.41
CA GLN A 25 3.08 11.22 6.59
C GLN A 25 2.74 11.94 5.28
N SER A 26 3.36 11.53 4.17
CA SER A 26 3.11 12.09 2.85
C SER A 26 1.64 11.93 2.44
N THR A 27 1.05 10.75 2.71
CA THR A 27 -0.37 10.49 2.46
C THR A 27 -1.27 11.34 3.36
N THR A 28 -0.95 11.44 4.65
CA THR A 28 -1.68 12.28 5.61
C THR A 28 -1.67 13.75 5.17
N THR A 29 -0.51 14.33 4.88
CA THR A 29 -0.38 15.73 4.45
C THR A 29 -1.15 15.98 3.16
N LEU A 30 -1.05 15.08 2.17
CA LEU A 30 -1.77 15.21 0.91
C LEU A 30 -3.29 15.21 1.11
N LEU A 31 -3.82 14.27 1.89
CA LEU A 31 -5.27 14.16 2.11
C LEU A 31 -5.80 15.28 2.99
N SER A 32 -5.08 15.67 4.04
CA SER A 32 -5.43 16.84 4.88
C SER A 32 -5.50 18.12 4.05
N LYS A 33 -4.64 18.28 3.04
CA LYS A 33 -4.63 19.47 2.19
C LYS A 33 -5.78 19.51 1.18
N HIS A 34 -6.11 18.38 0.56
CA HIS A 34 -7.02 18.37 -0.59
C HIS A 34 -8.44 17.91 -0.28
N VAL A 35 -8.60 17.05 0.74
CA VAL A 35 -9.88 16.43 1.10
C VAL A 35 -10.05 16.30 2.63
N PRO A 36 -9.81 17.36 3.43
CA PRO A 36 -9.89 17.28 4.90
C PRO A 36 -11.27 16.85 5.42
N GLN A 37 -12.32 17.13 4.66
CA GLN A 37 -13.72 16.80 4.98
C GLN A 37 -14.13 15.36 4.61
N LYS A 38 -13.29 14.62 3.87
CA LYS A 38 -13.59 13.23 3.48
C LYS A 38 -13.19 12.28 4.60
N LYS A 39 -13.81 11.10 4.64
CA LYS A 39 -13.49 10.06 5.62
C LYS A 39 -12.25 9.28 5.18
N TRP A 40 -11.11 9.51 5.82
CA TRP A 40 -9.91 8.73 5.55
C TRP A 40 -9.08 8.41 6.79
N LYS A 41 -8.25 7.37 6.68
CA LYS A 41 -7.21 7.02 7.65
C LYS A 41 -5.92 6.67 6.91
N SER A 42 -4.79 7.16 7.44
CA SER A 42 -3.44 6.77 7.04
C SER A 42 -2.71 6.29 8.29
N SER A 43 -2.12 5.11 8.28
CA SER A 43 -1.44 4.54 9.45
C SER A 43 -0.25 3.68 9.08
N GLN A 44 0.74 3.59 9.98
CA GLN A 44 1.84 2.65 9.80
C GLN A 44 1.39 1.21 10.09
N ALA A 45 1.66 0.28 9.19
CA ALA A 45 1.44 -1.14 9.39
C ALA A 45 2.29 -2.00 8.44
N ASP A 46 2.58 -3.23 8.85
CA ASP A 46 3.21 -4.24 8.02
C ASP A 46 2.13 -5.13 7.38
N ILE A 47 2.17 -5.29 6.05
CA ILE A 47 1.26 -6.16 5.30
C ILE A 47 1.50 -7.64 5.59
N LEU A 48 2.70 -8.04 6.02
CA LEU A 48 3.02 -9.42 6.40
C LEU A 48 2.50 -9.78 7.80
N ALA A 49 2.22 -8.78 8.63
CA ALA A 49 1.55 -8.99 9.90
C ALA A 49 0.09 -9.43 9.67
N LYS A 50 -0.44 -10.23 10.60
CA LYS A 50 -1.81 -10.74 10.50
C LYS A 50 -2.80 -9.58 10.40
N PRO A 51 -3.78 -9.62 9.47
CA PRO A 51 -4.79 -8.57 9.34
C PRO A 51 -5.48 -8.31 10.67
N LYS A 52 -5.30 -7.10 11.21
CA LYS A 52 -5.87 -6.72 12.52
C LYS A 52 -7.34 -6.28 12.43
N SER A 53 -7.80 -5.92 11.23
CA SER A 53 -9.15 -5.39 11.02
C SER A 53 -10.08 -6.44 10.41
N GLN A 54 -11.28 -6.57 10.97
CA GLN A 54 -12.38 -7.30 10.35
C GLN A 54 -13.05 -6.51 9.21
N LYS A 55 -12.75 -5.20 9.08
CA LYS A 55 -13.35 -4.35 8.06
C LYS A 55 -12.89 -4.79 6.66
N LYS A 56 -13.86 -5.00 5.78
CA LYS A 56 -13.66 -5.30 4.36
C LYS A 56 -14.04 -4.10 3.50
N PHE A 57 -13.40 -3.97 2.35
CA PHE A 57 -13.57 -2.88 1.40
C PHE A 57 -14.10 -3.37 0.05
N ASP A 58 -14.83 -2.52 -0.64
CA ASP A 58 -15.34 -2.78 -1.99
C ASP A 58 -14.21 -2.81 -3.03
N VAL A 59 -13.12 -2.08 -2.76
CA VAL A 59 -11.90 -2.06 -3.58
C VAL A 59 -10.67 -2.16 -2.66
N VAL A 60 -9.76 -3.07 -2.98
CA VAL A 60 -8.41 -3.14 -2.39
C VAL A 60 -7.38 -2.97 -3.49
N TYR A 61 -6.43 -2.06 -3.27
CA TYR A 61 -5.46 -1.64 -4.27
C TYR A 61 -4.03 -1.69 -3.72
N SER A 62 -3.11 -2.27 -4.49
CA SER A 62 -1.67 -2.15 -4.21
C SER A 62 -0.87 -2.03 -5.51
N TYR A 63 0.02 -1.04 -5.59
CA TYR A 63 0.82 -0.80 -6.79
C TYR A 63 2.30 -0.84 -6.46
N GLY A 64 2.99 -1.85 -6.97
CA GLY A 64 4.44 -1.92 -6.88
C GLY A 64 5.01 -2.26 -5.49
N VAL A 65 4.19 -2.69 -4.52
CA VAL A 65 4.64 -2.89 -3.12
C VAL A 65 4.74 -4.36 -2.74
N LEU A 66 3.71 -5.18 -3.01
CA LEU A 66 3.56 -6.51 -2.39
C LEU A 66 4.71 -7.49 -2.71
N HIS A 67 5.39 -7.33 -3.84
CA HIS A 67 6.51 -8.20 -4.23
C HIS A 67 7.86 -7.78 -3.64
N HIS A 68 7.92 -6.64 -2.92
CA HIS A 68 9.12 -6.18 -2.21
C HIS A 68 9.13 -6.56 -0.73
N THR A 69 8.12 -7.28 -0.24
CA THR A 69 7.96 -7.63 1.18
C THR A 69 8.88 -8.77 1.64
N GLY A 70 9.47 -9.52 0.70
CA GLY A 70 10.21 -10.76 0.99
C GLY A 70 9.32 -12.02 1.03
N ASP A 71 7.99 -11.85 1.14
CA ASP A 71 7.00 -12.93 1.05
C ASP A 71 5.77 -12.43 0.27
N MET A 72 5.88 -12.51 -1.06
CA MET A 72 4.88 -11.94 -1.99
C MET A 72 3.52 -12.59 -1.84
N TRP A 73 3.46 -13.93 -1.75
CA TRP A 73 2.18 -14.65 -1.70
C TRP A 73 1.44 -14.36 -0.40
N LYS A 74 2.14 -14.39 0.74
CA LYS A 74 1.54 -13.99 2.01
C LYS A 74 1.06 -12.54 2.00
N ALA A 75 1.81 -11.62 1.39
CA ALA A 75 1.40 -10.23 1.25
C ALA A 75 0.12 -10.08 0.38
N ILE A 76 0.03 -10.83 -0.72
CA ILE A 76 -1.16 -10.87 -1.58
C ILE A 76 -2.35 -11.46 -0.84
N GLU A 77 -2.18 -12.57 -0.13
CA GLU A 77 -3.24 -13.20 0.67
C GLU A 77 -3.76 -12.26 1.76
N ASN A 78 -2.85 -11.63 2.52
CA ASN A 78 -3.22 -10.66 3.55
C ASN A 78 -3.91 -9.42 2.95
N ALA A 79 -3.48 -8.93 1.79
CA ALA A 79 -4.12 -7.82 1.10
C ALA A 79 -5.53 -8.22 0.61
N CYS A 80 -5.66 -9.37 -0.03
CA CYS A 80 -6.92 -9.93 -0.51
C CYS A 80 -7.91 -10.12 0.66
N ALA A 81 -7.42 -10.45 1.85
CA ALA A 81 -8.25 -10.57 3.03
C ALA A 81 -8.95 -9.25 3.41
N TYR A 82 -8.54 -8.08 2.93
CA TYR A 82 -9.29 -6.84 3.15
C TYR A 82 -10.42 -6.61 2.12
N CYS A 83 -10.50 -7.43 1.07
CA CYS A 83 -11.51 -7.29 0.02
C CYS A 83 -12.80 -8.02 0.41
N LYS A 84 -13.95 -7.42 0.14
CA LYS A 84 -15.25 -8.10 0.24
C LYS A 84 -15.35 -9.20 -0.83
N ASN A 85 -16.19 -10.20 -0.56
CA ASN A 85 -16.64 -11.12 -1.61
C ASN A 85 -17.36 -10.33 -2.70
N GLY A 86 -16.98 -10.53 -3.97
CA GLY A 86 -17.48 -9.74 -5.10
C GLY A 86 -16.89 -8.33 -5.23
N GLY A 87 -15.95 -7.94 -4.35
CA GLY A 87 -15.20 -6.70 -4.48
C GLY A 87 -14.06 -6.78 -5.51
N LEU A 88 -13.45 -5.62 -5.80
CA LEU A 88 -12.32 -5.52 -6.71
C LEU A 88 -10.99 -5.56 -5.94
N PHE A 89 -10.18 -6.58 -6.20
CA PHE A 89 -8.79 -6.62 -5.76
C PHE A 89 -7.85 -6.36 -6.94
N SER A 90 -7.15 -5.23 -6.91
CA SER A 90 -6.25 -4.78 -7.98
C SER A 90 -4.82 -4.69 -7.46
N VAL A 91 -3.91 -5.46 -8.07
CA VAL A 91 -2.48 -5.42 -7.75
C VAL A 91 -1.63 -5.21 -9.00
N ALA A 92 -0.60 -4.39 -8.89
CA ALA A 92 0.44 -4.27 -9.90
C ALA A 92 1.77 -4.78 -9.33
N LEU A 93 2.32 -5.81 -9.96
CA LEU A 93 3.58 -6.44 -9.57
C LEU A 93 4.60 -6.23 -10.68
N TYR A 94 5.83 -5.85 -10.34
CA TYR A 94 6.88 -5.71 -11.33
C TYR A 94 7.44 -7.09 -11.69
N VAL A 95 7.65 -7.32 -12.97
CA VAL A 95 8.27 -8.56 -13.46
C VAL A 95 9.73 -8.57 -13.05
N LYS A 96 10.21 -9.71 -12.55
CA LYS A 96 11.62 -9.91 -12.24
C LYS A 96 12.44 -9.81 -13.53
N THR A 97 13.32 -8.82 -13.60
CA THR A 97 14.27 -8.66 -14.70
C THR A 97 15.67 -9.07 -14.24
N PRO A 98 16.60 -9.40 -15.16
CA PRO A 98 17.99 -9.68 -14.81
C PRO A 98 18.67 -8.58 -13.99
N PHE A 99 18.19 -7.33 -14.12
CA PHE A 99 18.69 -6.17 -13.37
C PHE A 99 18.24 -6.15 -11.90
N CYS A 100 17.30 -6.98 -11.45
CA CYS A 100 16.82 -6.97 -10.06
C CYS A 100 17.95 -7.13 -9.03
N GLN A 101 18.98 -7.93 -9.32
CA GLN A 101 20.14 -8.08 -8.43
C GLN A 101 20.99 -6.81 -8.32
N PHE A 102 21.00 -5.98 -9.36
CA PHE A 102 21.68 -4.69 -9.35
C PHE A 102 20.94 -3.69 -8.42
N TRP A 103 19.62 -3.58 -8.56
CA TRP A 103 18.79 -2.73 -7.70
C TRP A 103 18.83 -3.13 -6.22
N GLU A 104 18.94 -4.44 -5.93
CA GLU A 104 19.06 -4.92 -4.54
C GLU A 104 20.40 -4.49 -3.91
N LYS A 105 21.49 -4.55 -4.67
CA LYS A 105 22.82 -4.10 -4.22
C LYS A 105 22.88 -2.58 -4.03
N GLU A 106 22.30 -1.83 -4.95
CA GLU A 106 22.21 -0.36 -4.87
C GLU A 106 21.46 0.07 -3.60
N LYS A 107 20.29 -0.51 -3.33
CA LYS A 107 19.51 -0.19 -2.13
C LYS A 107 20.23 -0.57 -0.84
N LYS A 108 20.91 -1.73 -0.81
CA LYS A 108 21.75 -2.14 0.34
C LYS A 108 22.89 -1.16 0.58
N TYR A 109 23.50 -0.64 -0.48
CA TYR A 109 24.54 0.38 -0.37
C TYR A 109 23.98 1.67 0.23
N ILE A 110 22.86 2.19 -0.30
CA ILE A 110 22.22 3.42 0.21
C ILE A 110 21.80 3.31 1.68
N VAL A 111 21.30 2.15 2.11
CA VAL A 111 20.85 1.93 3.50
C VAL A 111 22.03 1.83 4.48
N ASN A 112 23.19 1.34 4.05
CA ASN A 112 24.36 1.13 4.93
C ASN A 112 25.29 2.35 5.06
N ILE A 113 24.97 3.47 4.40
CA ILE A 113 25.77 4.71 4.44
C ILE A 113 25.07 5.81 5.29
N ASN A 114 23.87 5.52 5.80
CA ASN A 114 23.20 6.29 6.85
C ASN A 114 23.31 5.54 8.18
#